data_AF-A0AAW4IBY6-F1
#
_entry.id   AF-A0AAW4IBY6-F1
#
_cell.length_a   1.000
_cell.length_b   1.000
_cell.length_c   1.000
_cell.angle_alpha   90.00
_cell.angle_beta   90.00
_cell.angle_gamma   90.00
#
_symmetry.space_group_name_H-M   'P 1'
#
loop_
_entity.id
_entity.type
_entity.pdbx_description
1 polymer ?
#
loop_
_entity_poly.entity_id
_entity_poly.type
_entity_poly.pdbx_seq_one_letter_code
_entity_poly.pdbx_strand_id
1 'polypeptide(L)' 'MSRTTTTSRSRMAAIYAPGTVRARRWHGEGDVRSYRPPSGWTASADLTDIHPITGRALSRAVWWIIETKE' A
#
# COMPACT_ATOMS: atom_id res chain seq x y z
N MET A 1 -11.36 -36.88 11.50
CA MET A 1 -10.31 -36.09 12.17
C MET A 1 -9.10 -36.06 11.25
N SER A 2 -8.86 -34.96 10.53
CA SER A 2 -7.69 -34.85 9.65
C SER A 2 -6.93 -33.57 10.04
N ARG A 3 -5.75 -33.75 10.63
CA ARG A 3 -4.90 -32.70 11.16
C ARG A 3 -3.99 -32.20 10.03
N THR A 4 -4.39 -31.13 9.37
CA THR A 4 -3.60 -30.49 8.32
C THR A 4 -2.40 -29.79 8.96
N THR A 5 -1.20 -30.36 8.81
CA THR A 5 0.07 -29.72 9.19
C THR A 5 0.41 -28.64 8.17
N THR A 6 -0.08 -27.42 8.37
CA THR A 6 0.36 -26.25 7.60
C THR A 6 1.81 -25.95 7.98
N THR A 7 2.75 -26.27 7.08
CA THR A 7 4.15 -25.84 7.19
C THR A 7 4.20 -24.34 7.39
N SER A 8 4.54 -23.90 8.61
CA SER A 8 4.71 -22.50 8.97
C SER A 8 5.96 -21.95 8.29
N ARG A 9 5.84 -21.59 7.02
CA ARG A 9 6.86 -20.83 6.31
C ARG A 9 6.94 -19.46 6.98
N SER A 10 7.99 -19.23 7.77
CA SER A 10 8.32 -17.93 8.35
C SER A 10 8.26 -16.87 7.25
N ARG A 11 7.27 -15.98 7.30
CA ARG A 11 7.13 -14.88 6.35
C ARG A 11 8.07 -13.78 6.81
N MET A 12 9.19 -13.59 6.10
CA MET A 12 10.07 -12.46 6.32
C MET A 12 9.26 -11.16 6.13
N ALA A 13 9.09 -10.39 7.21
CA ALA A 13 8.51 -9.07 7.14
C ALA A 13 9.60 -8.08 6.74
N ALA A 14 9.36 -7.29 5.69
CA ALA A 14 10.24 -6.18 5.39
C ALA A 14 10.14 -5.14 6.52
N ILE A 15 11.30 -4.78 7.10
CA ILE A 15 11.42 -3.75 8.14
C ILE A 15 11.63 -2.41 7.43
N TYR A 16 10.82 -1.42 7.79
CA TYR A 16 10.88 -0.08 7.21
C TYR A 16 11.21 0.92 8.30
N ALA A 17 12.07 1.88 7.97
CA ALA A 17 12.37 2.98 8.86
C ALA A 17 11.15 3.93 8.98
N PRO A 18 10.92 4.55 10.15
CA PRO A 18 9.99 5.67 10.30
C PRO A 18 10.20 6.73 9.20
N GLY A 19 9.11 7.27 8.66
CA GLY A 19 9.12 8.21 7.54
C GLY A 19 9.26 7.56 6.15
N THR A 20 9.38 6.23 6.05
CA THR A 20 9.31 5.55 4.75
C THR A 20 7.96 5.82 4.09
N VAL A 21 7.98 6.31 2.85
CA VAL A 21 6.80 6.47 2.00
C VAL A 21 6.70 5.32 1.01
N ARG A 22 5.49 4.80 0.82
CA ARG A 22 5.16 3.87 -0.25
C ARG A 22 3.96 4.39 -1.02
N ALA A 23 3.95 4.14 -2.33
CA ALA A 23 2.80 4.45 -3.16
C ALA A 23 2.27 3.18 -3.82
N ARG A 24 0.95 3.00 -3.77
CA ARG A 24 0.25 1.92 -4.46
C ARG A 24 -0.82 2.50 -5.36
N ARG A 25 -0.84 2.06 -6.61
CA ARG A 25 -1.89 2.42 -7.56
C ARG A 25 -3.21 1.77 -7.11
N TRP A 26 -4.29 2.55 -7.06
CA TRP A 26 -5.64 2.01 -6.87
C TRP A 26 -6.17 1.46 -8.18
N HIS A 27 -6.74 0.26 -8.14
CA HIS A 27 -7.23 -0.45 -9.33
C HIS A 27 -8.75 -0.41 -9.51
N GLY A 28 -9.50 0.21 -8.60
CA GLY A 28 -10.92 0.53 -8.81
C GLY A 28 -11.94 -0.38 -8.12
N GLU A 29 -11.52 -1.37 -7.35
CA GLU A 29 -12.45 -2.23 -6.59
C GLU A 29 -12.83 -1.57 -5.26
N GLY A 30 -13.86 -0.72 -5.28
CA GLY A 30 -14.44 -0.08 -4.09
C GLY A 30 -14.03 1.38 -3.87
N ASP A 31 -14.41 1.94 -2.71
CA ASP A 31 -14.02 3.28 -2.30
C ASP A 31 -12.56 3.30 -1.84
N VAL A 32 -11.70 4.06 -2.53
CA VAL A 32 -10.28 4.22 -2.19
C VAL A 32 -10.07 4.70 -0.74
N ARG A 33 -11.02 5.47 -0.18
CA ARG A 33 -10.95 5.98 1.21
C ARG A 33 -11.21 4.90 2.26
N SER A 34 -11.79 3.78 1.86
CA SER A 34 -12.03 2.64 2.77
C SER A 34 -10.75 1.87 3.10
N TYR A 35 -9.63 2.18 2.42
CA TYR A 35 -8.35 1.54 2.69
C TYR A 35 -7.92 1.71 4.15
N ARG A 36 -7.57 0.58 4.79
CA ARG A 36 -7.01 0.54 6.14
C ARG A 36 -5.53 0.13 6.06
N PRO A 37 -4.59 1.02 6.42
CA PRO A 37 -3.18 0.68 6.43
C PRO A 37 -2.86 -0.33 7.54
N PRO A 38 -1.74 -1.08 7.42
CA PRO A 38 -1.24 -1.90 8.51
C PRO A 38 -0.88 -1.07 9.75
N SER A 39 -0.79 -1.71 10.93
CA SER A 39 -0.41 -1.02 12.17
C SER A 39 0.94 -0.29 12.04
N GLY A 40 0.99 0.94 12.56
CA GLY A 40 2.14 1.83 12.46
C GLY A 40 2.37 2.42 11.06
N TRP A 41 1.33 2.46 10.23
CA TRP A 41 1.32 3.15 8.94
C TRP A 41 0.14 4.10 8.91
N THR A 42 0.37 5.32 8.42
CA THR A 42 -0.69 6.23 8.01
C THR A 42 -0.92 6.08 6.52
N ALA A 43 -2.14 6.33 6.04
CA ALA A 43 -2.45 6.31 4.62
C ALA A 43 -3.34 7.47 4.20
N SER A 44 -3.09 7.98 2.99
CA SER A 44 -3.94 8.94 2.30
C SER A 44 -4.28 8.45 0.90
N ALA A 45 -5.45 8.86 0.41
CA ALA A 45 -5.87 8.63 -0.96
C ALA A 45 -5.67 9.93 -1.76
N ASP A 46 -4.86 9.86 -2.81
CA ASP A 46 -4.54 11.01 -3.66
C ASP A 46 -4.92 10.73 -5.11
N LEU A 47 -5.55 11.70 -5.78
CA LEU A 47 -5.86 11.63 -7.21
C LEU A 47 -4.89 12.54 -7.94
N THR A 48 -3.94 11.93 -8.61
CA THR A 48 -2.85 12.67 -9.26
C THR A 48 -2.57 12.14 -10.66
N ASP A 49 -2.22 13.05 -11.56
CA ASP A 49 -1.69 12.78 -12.89
C ASP A 49 -0.15 12.78 -12.89
N ILE A 50 0.49 12.84 -11.72
CA ILE A 50 1.94 12.72 -11.56
C ILE A 50 2.24 11.45 -10.75
N HIS A 51 3.17 10.63 -11.24
CA HIS A 51 3.59 9.42 -10.56
C HIS A 51 4.29 9.76 -9.23
N PRO A 52 3.76 9.35 -8.06
CA PRO A 52 4.19 9.86 -6.75
C PRO A 52 5.63 9.54 -6.38
N ILE A 53 6.19 8.43 -6.91
CA ILE A 53 7.60 8.05 -6.65
C ILE A 53 8.57 8.64 -7.69
N THR A 54 8.18 8.72 -8.97
CA THR A 54 9.11 9.04 -10.07
C THR A 54 8.96 10.47 -10.59
N GLY A 55 7.91 11.18 -10.18
CA GLY A 55 7.60 12.53 -10.67
C GLY A 55 7.15 12.59 -12.13
N ARG A 56 6.99 11.45 -12.81
CA ARG A 56 6.60 11.42 -14.23
C ARG A 56 5.12 11.69 -14.41
N ALA A 57 4.76 12.47 -15.41
CA ALA A 57 3.37 12.62 -15.81
C ALA A 57 2.78 11.26 -16.25
N LEU A 58 1.55 11.01 -15.83
CA LEU A 58 0.70 9.89 -16.22
C LEU A 58 -0.22 10.34 -17.37
N SER A 59 -0.69 9.40 -18.18
CA SER A 59 -1.62 9.72 -19.28
C SER A 59 -3.00 10.19 -18.82
N ARG A 60 -3.32 10.00 -17.54
CA ARG A 60 -4.54 10.44 -16.87
C ARG A 60 -4.31 10.51 -15.37
N ALA A 61 -5.15 11.27 -14.65
CA ALA A 61 -5.20 11.21 -13.20
C ALA A 61 -5.61 9.80 -12.73
N VAL A 62 -4.90 9.29 -11.74
CA VAL A 62 -5.15 7.96 -11.17
C VAL A 62 -5.17 8.08 -9.66
N TRP A 63 -6.05 7.32 -9.02
CA TRP A 63 -6.05 7.21 -7.56
C TRP A 63 -4.84 6.41 -7.07
N TRP A 64 -4.16 6.96 -6.07
CA TRP A 64 -3.04 6.35 -5.38
C TRP A 64 -3.34 6.28 -3.88
N ILE A 65 -2.85 5.23 -3.25
CA ILE A 65 -2.75 5.14 -1.80
C ILE A 65 -1.30 5.43 -1.44
N ILE A 66 -1.08 6.50 -0.69
CA ILE A 66 0.23 6.89 -0.16
C ILE A 66 0.28 6.46 1.29
N GLU A 67 1.17 5.52 1.61
CA GLU A 67 1.40 5.06 2.97
C GLU A 67 2.69 5.67 3.53
N THR A 68 2.65 6.18 4.75
CA THR A 68 3.82 6.68 5.47
C THR A 68 4.01 5.90 6.77
N LYS A 69 5.22 5.36 6.98
CA LYS A 69 5.59 4.68 8.21
C LYS A 69 5.67 5.69 9.35
N GLU A 70 4.93 5.45 10.43
CA GLU A 70 5.04 6.21 11.69
C GLU A 70 6.41 6.02 12.35
#